data_AF-X1JR54-F1
#
_entry.id   AF-X1JR54-F1
#
_cell.length_a   1.000
_cell.length_b   1.000
_cell.length_c   1.000
_cell.angle_alpha   90.00
_cell.angle_beta   90.00
_cell.angle_gamma   90.00
#
_symmetry.space_group_name_H-M   'P 1'
#
loop_
_entity.id
_entity.type
_entity.pdbx_description
1 polymer ?
#
loop_
_entity_poly.entity_id
_entity_poly.type
_entity_poly.pdbx_seq_one_letter_code
_entity_poly.pdbx_strand_id
1 'polypeptide(L)'
;MNRKLAILSAVPVIIILLSAATVQAGMVVFVEQERYVQADIVWGDPDIPGGGDDHALDSASDYGLFDSTVSVSTPWGGGPWASASQLSEISGATVSASGSAESGGNNGAWNFSDSISSFSLTFELTAPQEFSIAGSLSAGGMSSTAGIRLTGPAGTILDEWVHPRFWWDPPMYAEFSISGVLDPGEYTLHAWSVASAHVDETPTASFSFVGEI
;
A
#
# COMPACT_ATOMS: atom_id res chain seq x y z
N MET A 1 -44.67 68.76 28.95
CA MET A 1 -44.29 68.41 27.56
C MET A 1 -43.28 67.27 27.60
N ASN A 2 -43.72 66.03 27.40
CA ASN A 2 -42.88 64.84 27.50
C ASN A 2 -42.40 64.43 26.10
N ARG A 3 -41.09 64.56 25.83
CA ARG A 3 -40.47 64.05 24.60
C ARG A 3 -40.02 62.60 24.84
N LYS A 4 -40.65 61.64 24.16
CA LYS A 4 -40.18 60.25 24.08
C LYS A 4 -39.02 60.19 23.08
N LEU A 5 -37.85 59.75 23.54
CA LEU A 5 -36.72 59.36 22.69
C LEU A 5 -36.97 57.94 22.16
N ALA A 6 -36.99 57.76 20.84
CA ALA A 6 -36.98 56.45 20.20
C ALA A 6 -35.52 56.06 19.92
N ILE A 7 -35.05 54.99 20.55
CA ILE A 7 -33.75 54.38 20.29
C ILE A 7 -33.96 53.35 19.18
N LEU A 8 -33.47 53.62 17.97
CA LEU A 8 -33.38 52.63 16.90
C LEU A 8 -32.16 51.74 17.17
N SER A 9 -32.41 50.47 17.51
CA SER A 9 -31.40 49.43 17.61
C SER A 9 -31.03 48.94 16.20
N ALA A 10 -29.78 49.15 15.77
CA ALA A 10 -29.26 48.61 14.52
C ALA A 10 -28.93 47.12 14.70
N VAL A 11 -29.58 46.26 13.92
CA VAL A 11 -29.26 44.82 13.85
C VAL A 11 -28.08 44.65 12.90
N PRO A 12 -26.96 44.02 13.31
CA PRO A 12 -25.86 43.75 12.39
C PRO A 12 -26.27 42.67 11.39
N VAL A 13 -26.17 42.99 10.10
CA VAL A 13 -26.32 42.03 8.99
C VAL A 13 -24.97 41.35 8.80
N ILE A 14 -24.88 40.07 9.17
CA ILE A 14 -23.72 39.22 8.87
C ILE A 14 -23.90 38.70 7.44
N ILE A 15 -23.11 39.22 6.50
CA ILE A 15 -23.05 38.71 5.13
C ILE A 15 -22.02 37.57 5.13
N ILE A 16 -22.50 36.32 5.12
CA ILE A 16 -21.64 35.15 4.92
C ILE A 16 -21.44 35.02 3.40
N LEU A 17 -20.28 35.44 2.92
CA LEU A 17 -19.85 35.17 1.55
C LEU A 17 -19.42 33.70 1.46
N LEU A 18 -20.34 32.81 1.08
CA LEU A 18 -19.97 31.49 0.59
C LEU A 18 -19.42 31.66 -0.83
N SER A 19 -18.10 31.77 -0.97
CA SER A 19 -17.47 31.57 -2.27
C SER A 19 -17.52 30.08 -2.59
N ALA A 20 -18.38 29.68 -3.52
CA ALA A 20 -18.29 28.38 -4.16
C ALA A 20 -17.00 28.36 -4.99
N ALA A 21 -15.92 27.83 -4.43
CA ALA A 21 -14.75 27.49 -5.20
C ALA A 21 -15.14 26.32 -6.11
N THR A 22 -15.32 26.58 -7.40
CA THR A 22 -15.33 25.51 -8.40
C THR A 22 -13.95 24.88 -8.41
N VAL A 23 -13.82 23.72 -7.79
CA VAL A 23 -12.63 22.86 -7.94
C VAL A 23 -12.62 22.40 -9.38
N GLN A 24 -11.77 23.01 -10.19
CA GLN A 24 -11.46 22.48 -11.51
C GLN A 24 -10.69 21.19 -11.27
N ALA A 25 -11.26 20.04 -11.67
CA ALA A 25 -10.59 18.74 -11.54
C ALA A 25 -9.18 18.85 -12.11
N GLY A 26 -8.18 18.57 -11.28
CA GLY A 26 -6.78 18.54 -11.68
C GLY A 26 -6.55 17.39 -12.66
N MET A 27 -5.62 17.56 -13.58
CA MET A 27 -5.15 16.44 -14.38
C MET A 27 -4.15 15.66 -13.52
N VAL A 28 -4.43 14.38 -13.30
CA VAL A 28 -3.48 13.42 -12.72
C VAL A 28 -2.61 12.88 -13.86
N VAL A 29 -1.29 12.96 -13.70
CA VAL A 29 -0.33 12.40 -14.64
C VAL A 29 0.45 11.31 -13.93
N PHE A 30 0.36 10.06 -14.39
CA PHE A 30 1.15 8.98 -13.82
C PHE A 30 2.59 9.03 -14.35
N VAL A 31 3.56 8.93 -13.44
CA VAL A 31 4.99 9.17 -13.72
C VAL A 31 5.80 7.90 -13.65
N GLU A 32 5.55 7.05 -12.65
CA GLU A 32 6.29 5.79 -12.45
C GLU A 32 5.44 4.78 -11.67
N GLN A 33 5.67 3.50 -11.92
CA GLN A 33 5.05 2.43 -11.16
C GLN A 33 6.05 1.30 -10.94
N GLU A 34 6.26 0.93 -9.67
CA GLU A 34 7.10 -0.21 -9.29
C GLU A 34 6.26 -1.27 -8.59
N ARG A 35 6.60 -2.53 -8.86
CA ARG A 35 5.89 -3.71 -8.39
C ARG A 35 6.92 -4.75 -8.00
N TYR A 36 6.77 -5.32 -6.82
CA TYR A 36 7.73 -6.29 -6.31
C TYR A 36 7.07 -7.26 -5.37
N VAL A 37 7.21 -8.54 -5.70
CA VAL A 37 6.79 -9.66 -4.86
C VAL A 37 7.92 -10.68 -4.79
N GLN A 38 8.23 -11.14 -3.58
CA GLN A 38 9.24 -12.16 -3.30
C GLN A 38 8.66 -13.17 -2.34
N ALA A 39 8.88 -14.44 -2.63
CA ALA A 39 8.71 -15.52 -1.68
C ALA A 39 9.99 -16.36 -1.74
N ASP A 40 10.74 -16.40 -0.64
CA ASP A 40 12.11 -16.92 -0.60
C ASP A 40 12.27 -17.91 0.55
N ILE A 41 13.14 -18.89 0.35
CA ILE A 41 13.45 -19.94 1.31
C ILE A 41 14.97 -20.06 1.40
N VAL A 42 15.52 -19.50 2.47
CA VAL A 42 16.95 -19.51 2.70
C VAL A 42 17.36 -20.86 3.30
N TRP A 43 18.04 -21.68 2.50
CA TRP A 43 18.62 -22.94 2.94
C TRP A 43 19.96 -22.70 3.65
N GLY A 44 20.10 -23.23 4.87
CA GLY A 44 21.37 -23.23 5.58
C GLY A 44 22.42 -24.22 5.03
N ASP A 45 22.05 -25.05 4.05
CA ASP A 45 22.92 -26.08 3.48
C ASP A 45 23.22 -25.78 1.99
N PRO A 46 24.44 -25.33 1.65
CA PRO A 46 24.82 -25.00 0.28
C PRO A 46 24.96 -26.22 -0.64
N ASP A 47 24.94 -27.45 -0.11
CA ASP A 47 25.16 -28.67 -0.87
C ASP A 47 23.86 -29.33 -1.40
N ILE A 48 22.68 -28.73 -1.17
CA ILE A 48 21.41 -29.20 -1.74
C ILE A 48 21.24 -28.63 -3.16
N PRO A 49 21.32 -29.45 -4.22
CA PRO A 49 21.15 -28.97 -5.59
C PRO A 49 19.69 -28.57 -5.80
N GLY A 50 19.43 -27.28 -6.06
CA GLY A 50 18.09 -26.76 -6.35
C GLY A 50 17.54 -25.74 -5.34
N GLY A 51 18.32 -25.32 -4.34
CA GLY A 51 18.02 -24.10 -3.58
C GLY A 51 18.35 -22.87 -4.44
N GLY A 52 17.42 -22.49 -5.32
CA GLY A 52 17.50 -21.24 -6.07
C GLY A 52 16.75 -20.14 -5.33
N ASP A 53 17.33 -18.95 -5.27
CA ASP A 53 16.61 -17.73 -4.93
C ASP A 53 15.65 -17.42 -6.10
N ASP A 54 14.44 -17.99 -6.06
CA ASP A 54 13.48 -17.78 -7.13
C ASP A 54 12.70 -16.48 -6.86
N HIS A 55 13.20 -15.40 -7.44
CA HIS A 55 12.55 -14.10 -7.39
C HIS A 55 11.68 -13.87 -8.63
N ALA A 56 10.44 -13.43 -8.39
CA ALA A 56 9.55 -12.93 -9.42
C ALA A 56 9.75 -11.42 -9.60
N LEU A 57 10.84 -11.02 -10.25
CA LEU A 57 10.98 -9.65 -10.72
C LEU A 57 10.26 -9.51 -12.07
N ASP A 58 8.94 -9.40 -12.04
CA ASP A 58 8.15 -9.18 -13.26
C ASP A 58 7.95 -7.67 -13.47
N SER A 59 8.69 -7.10 -14.41
CA SER A 59 8.51 -5.72 -14.84
C SER A 59 7.29 -5.66 -15.75
N ALA A 60 6.29 -4.90 -15.35
CA ALA A 60 5.05 -4.81 -16.10
C ALA A 60 5.02 -3.67 -17.13
N SER A 61 4.01 -3.68 -18.00
CA SER A 61 3.70 -2.52 -18.82
C SER A 61 3.17 -1.35 -17.99
N ASP A 62 3.60 -0.15 -18.33
CA ASP A 62 3.20 1.11 -17.70
C ASP A 62 1.67 1.32 -17.73
N TYR A 63 1.09 1.54 -16.54
CA TYR A 63 -0.26 2.08 -16.28
C TYR A 63 -1.46 1.35 -16.92
N GLY A 64 -1.31 0.06 -17.23
CA GLY A 64 -2.41 -0.83 -17.64
C GLY A 64 -2.79 -1.86 -16.58
N LEU A 65 -3.73 -2.74 -16.91
CA LEU A 65 -3.99 -3.94 -16.11
C LEU A 65 -2.71 -4.77 -16.03
N PHE A 66 -2.34 -5.15 -14.81
CA PHE A 66 -1.26 -6.07 -14.55
C PHE A 66 -1.74 -7.18 -13.65
N ASP A 67 -1.42 -8.40 -14.05
CA ASP A 67 -1.72 -9.62 -13.30
C ASP A 67 -0.53 -10.55 -13.52
N SER A 68 0.23 -10.79 -12.45
CA SER A 68 1.34 -11.75 -12.47
C SER A 68 1.24 -12.64 -11.25
N THR A 69 1.52 -13.92 -11.45
CA THR A 69 1.65 -14.91 -10.38
C THR A 69 2.85 -15.78 -10.68
N VAL A 70 3.76 -15.89 -9.72
CA VAL A 70 4.90 -16.80 -9.77
C VAL A 70 4.79 -17.77 -8.61
N SER A 71 4.93 -19.05 -8.93
CA SER A 71 4.91 -20.12 -7.94
C SER A 71 6.05 -21.09 -8.20
N VAL A 72 6.71 -21.49 -7.12
CA VAL A 72 7.79 -22.46 -7.13
C VAL A 72 7.47 -23.54 -6.13
N SER A 73 7.69 -24.79 -6.52
CA SER A 73 7.60 -25.93 -5.61
C SER A 73 8.74 -26.89 -5.91
N THR A 74 9.35 -27.41 -4.86
CA THR A 74 10.38 -28.44 -5.02
C THR A 74 9.75 -29.84 -5.15
N PRO A 75 10.37 -30.76 -5.92
CA PRO A 75 9.77 -32.07 -6.23
C PRO A 75 9.74 -33.06 -5.04
N TRP A 76 10.27 -32.70 -3.87
CA TRP A 76 10.43 -33.61 -2.74
C TRP A 76 9.21 -33.57 -1.82
N GLY A 77 8.17 -34.33 -2.14
CA GLY A 77 7.16 -34.87 -1.19
C GLY A 77 6.70 -34.00 0.00
N GLY A 78 6.40 -32.71 -0.23
CA GLY A 78 6.03 -31.74 0.83
C GLY A 78 7.08 -30.67 1.12
N GLY A 79 8.08 -30.55 0.25
CA GLY A 79 9.19 -29.61 0.36
C GLY A 79 8.80 -28.13 0.27
N PRO A 80 9.80 -27.25 0.31
CA PRO A 80 9.61 -25.81 0.16
C PRO A 80 8.77 -25.44 -1.06
N TRP A 81 7.90 -24.46 -0.85
CA TRP A 81 7.10 -23.81 -1.87
C TRP A 81 7.01 -22.30 -1.59
N ALA A 82 6.88 -21.54 -2.66
CA ALA A 82 6.79 -20.09 -2.64
C ALA A 82 5.77 -19.66 -3.70
N SER A 83 4.90 -18.72 -3.36
CA SER A 83 3.91 -18.17 -4.28
C SER A 83 3.77 -16.67 -4.06
N ALA A 84 3.75 -15.92 -5.15
CA ALA A 84 3.72 -14.48 -5.14
C ALA A 84 2.82 -14.02 -6.29
N SER A 85 1.85 -13.16 -5.99
CA SER A 85 0.93 -12.60 -6.97
C SER A 85 0.74 -11.11 -6.77
N GLN A 86 0.53 -10.39 -7.87
CA GLN A 86 0.25 -8.96 -7.84
C GLN A 86 -0.71 -8.58 -8.97
N LEU A 87 -1.76 -7.86 -8.59
CA LEU A 87 -2.79 -7.34 -9.47
C LEU A 87 -2.83 -5.82 -9.31
N SER A 88 -2.86 -5.06 -10.41
CA SER A 88 -3.18 -3.64 -10.32
C SER A 88 -3.78 -3.10 -11.60
N GLU A 89 -4.61 -2.07 -11.46
CA GLU A 89 -5.24 -1.35 -12.55
C GLU A 89 -5.23 0.14 -12.24
N ILE A 90 -4.87 0.94 -13.24
CA ILE A 90 -4.95 2.41 -13.19
C ILE A 90 -5.89 2.84 -14.32
N SER A 91 -6.97 3.54 -13.95
CA SER A 91 -8.01 3.97 -14.87
C SER A 91 -8.48 5.38 -14.52
N GLY A 92 -8.01 6.38 -15.28
CA GLY A 92 -8.25 7.78 -14.97
C GLY A 92 -7.61 8.18 -13.64
N ALA A 93 -8.39 8.73 -12.72
CA ALA A 93 -7.98 9.06 -11.35
C ALA A 93 -7.98 7.85 -10.41
N THR A 94 -8.53 6.70 -10.83
CA THR A 94 -8.68 5.55 -9.96
C THR A 94 -7.46 4.63 -10.06
N VAL A 95 -6.93 4.24 -8.91
CA VAL A 95 -5.94 3.18 -8.76
C VAL A 95 -6.54 2.05 -7.95
N SER A 96 -6.35 0.82 -8.40
CA SER A 96 -6.53 -0.36 -7.58
C SER A 96 -5.27 -1.21 -7.63
N ALA A 97 -4.86 -1.74 -6.48
CA ALA A 97 -3.73 -2.65 -6.42
C ALA A 97 -3.89 -3.63 -5.28
N SER A 98 -3.51 -4.87 -5.53
CA SER A 98 -3.34 -5.89 -4.52
C SER A 98 -2.07 -6.70 -4.81
N GLY A 99 -1.48 -7.22 -3.75
CA GLY A 99 -0.36 -8.12 -3.87
C GLY A 99 -0.36 -9.07 -2.70
N SER A 100 0.05 -10.30 -2.94
CA SER A 100 0.25 -11.31 -1.91
C SER A 100 1.51 -12.11 -2.17
N ALA A 101 2.26 -12.37 -1.12
CA ALA A 101 3.37 -13.31 -1.11
C ALA A 101 3.19 -14.27 0.06
N GLU A 102 3.45 -15.54 -0.20
CA GLU A 102 3.43 -16.61 0.76
C GLU A 102 4.53 -17.62 0.44
N SER A 103 5.14 -18.16 1.49
CA SER A 103 6.12 -19.21 1.38
C SER A 103 5.89 -20.21 2.50
N GLY A 104 6.43 -21.41 2.36
CA GLY A 104 6.37 -22.41 3.42
C GLY A 104 7.01 -23.72 2.99
N GLY A 105 7.13 -24.64 3.93
CA GLY A 105 7.66 -25.97 3.66
C GLY A 105 7.63 -26.83 4.91
N ASN A 106 8.04 -28.08 4.76
CA ASN A 106 8.26 -28.94 5.91
C ASN A 106 9.59 -29.65 5.68
N ASN A 107 10.67 -29.15 6.28
CA ASN A 107 11.97 -29.81 6.14
C ASN A 107 12.75 -30.00 7.44
N GLY A 108 12.15 -29.70 8.60
CA GLY A 108 12.70 -30.05 9.92
C GLY A 108 14.08 -29.45 10.25
N ALA A 109 14.62 -28.60 9.40
CA ALA A 109 15.85 -27.83 9.60
C ALA A 109 15.52 -26.37 9.89
N TRP A 110 16.46 -25.65 10.52
CA TRP A 110 16.34 -24.23 10.88
C TRP A 110 16.40 -23.30 9.66
N ASN A 111 15.46 -23.47 8.73
CA ASN A 111 15.35 -22.62 7.56
C ASN A 111 14.32 -21.52 7.84
N PHE A 112 14.59 -20.34 7.27
CA PHE A 112 13.68 -19.22 7.28
C PHE A 112 13.08 -19.06 5.89
N SER A 113 11.86 -18.55 5.86
CA SER A 113 11.25 -18.09 4.63
C SER A 113 10.77 -16.66 4.78
N ASP A 114 10.90 -15.91 3.69
CA ASP A 114 10.54 -14.51 3.58
C ASP A 114 9.44 -14.36 2.52
N SER A 115 8.46 -13.52 2.82
CA SER A 115 7.34 -13.18 1.95
C SER A 115 7.24 -11.66 1.91
N ILE A 116 7.49 -11.06 0.75
CA ILE A 116 7.46 -9.62 0.51
C ILE A 116 6.46 -9.33 -0.61
N SER A 117 5.65 -8.30 -0.41
CA SER A 117 4.72 -7.79 -1.40
C SER A 117 4.72 -6.26 -1.33
N SER A 118 5.00 -5.59 -2.43
CA SER A 118 5.04 -4.12 -2.47
C SER A 118 4.60 -3.54 -3.81
N PHE A 119 4.09 -2.32 -3.72
CA PHE A 119 3.58 -1.53 -4.81
C PHE A 119 3.93 -0.07 -4.58
N SER A 120 4.51 0.57 -5.59
CA SER A 120 4.80 2.00 -5.60
C SER A 120 4.17 2.64 -6.84
N LEU A 121 3.50 3.77 -6.65
CA LEU A 121 2.96 4.59 -7.73
C LEU A 121 3.36 6.05 -7.52
N THR A 122 4.06 6.61 -8.49
CA THR A 122 4.39 8.04 -8.55
C THR A 122 3.46 8.73 -9.54
N PHE A 123 2.85 9.83 -9.12
CA PHE A 123 1.94 10.64 -9.92
C PHE A 123 2.16 12.14 -9.65
N GLU A 124 1.80 12.96 -10.63
CA GLU A 124 1.87 14.42 -10.56
C GLU A 124 0.48 15.04 -10.66
N LEU A 125 0.23 16.05 -9.84
CA LEU A 125 -1.00 16.84 -9.83
C LEU A 125 -0.72 18.25 -10.35
N THR A 126 -1.53 18.71 -11.31
CA THR A 126 -1.39 20.06 -11.88
C THR A 126 -2.23 21.13 -11.15
N ALA A 127 -3.14 20.71 -10.28
CA ALA A 127 -4.06 21.56 -9.51
C ALA A 127 -4.39 20.86 -8.19
N PRO A 128 -4.88 21.60 -7.16
CA PRO A 128 -5.35 20.96 -5.94
C PRO A 128 -6.45 19.94 -6.23
N GLN A 129 -6.34 18.75 -5.66
CA GLN A 129 -7.20 17.62 -5.97
C GLN A 129 -7.58 16.87 -4.69
N GLU A 130 -8.87 16.53 -4.56
CA GLU A 130 -9.35 15.66 -3.48
C GLU A 130 -8.92 14.22 -3.76
N PHE A 131 -8.40 13.54 -2.74
CA PHE A 131 -8.02 12.13 -2.82
C PHE A 131 -8.68 11.33 -1.72
N SER A 132 -8.88 10.04 -1.98
CA SER A 132 -9.36 9.07 -1.01
C SER A 132 -8.82 7.68 -1.35
N ILE A 133 -8.10 7.06 -0.42
CA ILE A 133 -7.51 5.73 -0.59
C ILE A 133 -7.93 4.89 0.62
N ALA A 134 -8.46 3.70 0.38
CA ALA A 134 -8.82 2.76 1.43
C ALA A 134 -8.44 1.34 1.04
N GLY A 135 -8.15 0.52 2.05
CA GLY A 135 -7.69 -0.83 1.80
C GLY A 135 -7.44 -1.63 3.07
N SER A 136 -6.79 -2.76 2.88
CA SER A 136 -6.33 -3.63 3.95
C SER A 136 -4.90 -4.09 3.72
N LEU A 137 -4.22 -4.35 4.83
CA LEU A 137 -2.86 -4.85 4.91
C LEU A 137 -2.87 -6.06 5.83
N SER A 138 -2.14 -7.11 5.45
CA SER A 138 -1.92 -8.23 6.36
C SER A 138 -0.49 -8.75 6.27
N ALA A 139 0.04 -9.18 7.41
CA ALA A 139 1.35 -9.77 7.50
C ALA A 139 1.39 -10.80 8.63
N GLY A 140 1.50 -12.08 8.28
CA GLY A 140 1.59 -13.21 9.19
C GLY A 140 2.98 -13.83 9.16
N GLY A 141 3.65 -13.94 10.30
CA GLY A 141 4.94 -14.62 10.43
C GLY A 141 5.51 -14.39 11.84
N MET A 142 6.74 -14.80 12.09
CA MET A 142 7.44 -14.52 13.35
C MET A 142 7.81 -13.04 13.43
N SER A 143 8.36 -12.48 12.35
CA SER A 143 8.67 -11.07 12.19
C SER A 143 7.85 -10.55 11.01
N SER A 144 6.99 -9.57 11.23
CA SER A 144 6.20 -9.04 10.13
C SER A 144 5.99 -7.54 10.24
N THR A 145 5.80 -6.89 9.09
CA THR A 145 5.54 -5.46 8.99
C THR A 145 4.73 -5.22 7.74
N ALA A 146 3.66 -4.45 7.83
CA ALA A 146 3.02 -3.88 6.66
C ALA A 146 2.76 -2.39 6.88
N GLY A 147 2.67 -1.68 5.77
CA GLY A 147 2.36 -0.28 5.81
C GLY A 147 1.87 0.27 4.50
N ILE A 148 1.36 1.48 4.60
CA ILE A 148 1.09 2.37 3.48
C ILE A 148 1.64 3.75 3.81
N ARG A 149 2.24 4.41 2.83
CA ARG A 149 2.82 5.74 2.95
C ARG A 149 2.47 6.56 1.73
N LEU A 150 1.97 7.77 1.96
CA LEU A 150 1.84 8.80 0.94
C LEU A 150 2.91 9.85 1.15
N THR A 151 3.82 9.97 0.19
CA THR A 151 4.90 10.95 0.20
C THR A 151 4.59 12.05 -0.81
N GLY A 152 4.64 13.31 -0.41
CA GLY A 152 4.44 14.47 -1.28
C GLY A 152 5.74 15.14 -1.71
N PRO A 153 5.63 16.34 -2.30
CA PRO A 153 6.79 17.08 -2.82
C PRO A 153 7.88 17.27 -1.77
N ALA A 154 9.14 17.21 -2.23
CA ALA A 154 10.34 17.27 -1.39
C ALA A 154 10.47 16.16 -0.33
N GLY A 155 9.75 15.04 -0.49
CA GLY A 155 9.85 13.88 0.40
C GLY A 155 9.03 14.01 1.69
N THR A 156 8.03 14.91 1.71
CA THR A 156 7.18 15.11 2.89
C THR A 156 6.26 13.91 3.09
N ILE A 157 6.33 13.23 4.24
CA ILE A 157 5.38 12.17 4.58
C ILE A 157 4.06 12.83 4.99
N LEU A 158 3.02 12.60 4.21
CA LEU A 158 1.69 13.17 4.45
C LEU A 158 0.83 12.24 5.29
N ASP A 159 0.95 10.95 5.03
CA ASP A 159 0.34 9.91 5.83
C ASP A 159 1.24 8.67 5.85
N GLU A 160 1.26 8.00 6.98
CA GLU A 160 2.00 6.76 7.18
C GLU A 160 1.26 5.91 8.22
N TRP A 161 0.89 4.72 7.78
CA TRP A 161 0.45 3.66 8.66
C TRP A 161 1.46 2.53 8.58
N VAL A 162 2.11 2.19 9.68
CA VAL A 162 3.05 1.08 9.78
C VAL A 162 2.77 0.31 11.06
N HIS A 163 2.66 -1.00 10.93
CA HIS A 163 2.47 -1.85 12.08
C HIS A 163 3.52 -2.97 12.08
N PRO A 164 4.56 -2.84 12.91
CA PRO A 164 5.51 -3.91 13.13
C PRO A 164 4.91 -4.96 14.07
N ARG A 165 5.31 -6.22 13.91
CA ARG A 165 4.95 -7.35 14.76
C ARG A 165 6.19 -8.17 15.11
N PHE A 166 6.23 -8.63 16.36
CA PHE A 166 7.22 -9.58 16.86
C PHE A 166 6.55 -10.87 17.39
N TRP A 167 7.38 -11.86 17.70
CA TRP A 167 7.10 -13.32 17.70
C TRP A 167 5.88 -13.83 18.48
N TRP A 168 5.24 -13.03 19.34
CA TRP A 168 4.12 -13.44 20.19
C TRP A 168 2.78 -12.76 19.85
N ASP A 169 2.78 -11.74 18.99
CA ASP A 169 1.53 -11.06 18.62
C ASP A 169 0.72 -11.94 17.64
N PRO A 170 -0.61 -11.79 17.51
CA PRO A 170 -1.39 -12.48 16.48
C PRO A 170 -1.04 -11.97 15.06
N PRO A 171 -1.36 -12.74 13.99
CA PRO A 171 -1.27 -12.26 12.61
C PRO A 171 -1.90 -10.88 12.46
N MET A 172 -1.16 -9.99 11.83
CA MET A 172 -1.58 -8.61 11.69
C MET A 172 -2.54 -8.52 10.50
N TYR A 173 -3.71 -7.95 10.77
CA TYR A 173 -4.66 -7.49 9.77
C TYR A 173 -5.08 -6.08 10.17
N ALA A 174 -5.02 -5.16 9.21
CA ALA A 174 -5.47 -3.80 9.45
C ALA A 174 -6.15 -3.25 8.21
N GLU A 175 -7.22 -2.52 8.47
CA GLU A 175 -7.87 -1.68 7.48
C GLU A 175 -7.35 -0.26 7.64
N PHE A 176 -7.17 0.43 6.52
CA PHE A 176 -6.76 1.82 6.52
C PHE A 176 -7.67 2.63 5.58
N SER A 177 -7.78 3.92 5.87
CA SER A 177 -8.42 4.88 5.00
C SER A 177 -7.75 6.23 5.20
N ILE A 178 -7.23 6.81 4.13
CA ILE A 178 -6.58 8.11 4.09
C ILE A 178 -7.30 8.97 3.05
N SER A 179 -7.58 10.23 3.38
CA SER A 179 -8.26 11.14 2.46
C SER A 179 -7.92 12.59 2.79
N GLY A 180 -8.08 13.47 1.81
CA GLY A 180 -7.77 14.89 1.97
C GLY A 180 -7.71 15.63 0.66
N VAL A 181 -7.02 16.77 0.67
CA VAL A 181 -6.73 17.57 -0.52
C VAL A 181 -5.22 17.62 -0.68
N LEU A 182 -4.72 17.24 -1.85
CA LEU A 182 -3.33 17.40 -2.22
C LEU A 182 -3.17 18.70 -3.00
N ASP A 183 -2.10 19.43 -2.73
CA ASP A 183 -1.68 20.57 -3.54
C ASP A 183 -1.06 20.10 -4.87
N PRO A 184 -0.77 21.00 -5.83
CA PRO A 184 -0.03 20.64 -7.02
C PRO A 184 1.39 20.14 -6.70
N GLY A 185 1.83 19.09 -7.37
CA GLY A 185 3.18 18.53 -7.21
C GLY A 185 3.24 17.03 -7.50
N GLU A 186 4.43 16.45 -7.30
CA GLU A 186 4.69 15.02 -7.42
C GLU A 186 4.49 14.30 -6.08
N TYR A 187 3.86 13.14 -6.13
CA TYR A 187 3.51 12.31 -5.00
C TYR A 187 3.86 10.84 -5.29
N THR A 188 4.23 10.11 -4.25
CA THR A 188 4.45 8.66 -4.30
C THR A 188 3.59 7.97 -3.25
N LEU A 189 2.72 7.08 -3.73
CA LEU A 189 1.97 6.14 -2.90
C LEU A 189 2.73 4.82 -2.84
N HIS A 190 3.13 4.41 -1.65
CA HIS A 190 3.84 3.15 -1.43
C HIS A 190 3.08 2.27 -0.45
N ALA A 191 2.71 1.07 -0.86
CA ALA A 191 2.12 0.04 -0.02
C ALA A 191 3.06 -1.16 0.02
N TRP A 192 3.28 -1.72 1.22
CA TRP A 192 4.15 -2.88 1.38
C TRP A 192 3.70 -3.78 2.52
N SER A 193 4.03 -5.06 2.39
CA SER A 193 3.93 -6.06 3.43
C SER A 193 5.14 -6.99 3.36
N VAL A 194 5.69 -7.30 4.51
CA VAL A 194 6.86 -8.17 4.70
C VAL A 194 6.55 -9.11 5.86
N ALA A 195 6.80 -10.38 5.65
CA ALA A 195 6.70 -11.39 6.69
C ALA A 195 7.84 -12.40 6.57
N SER A 196 8.42 -12.74 7.71
CA SER A 196 9.48 -13.72 7.84
C SER A 196 9.09 -14.72 8.92
N ALA A 197 9.30 -16.00 8.67
CA ALA A 197 9.08 -17.04 9.67
C ALA A 197 10.01 -18.24 9.46
N HIS A 198 9.96 -19.20 10.38
CA HIS A 198 10.51 -20.53 10.13
C HIS A 198 9.75 -21.20 8.98
N VAL A 199 10.41 -22.02 8.16
CA VAL A 199 9.76 -22.71 7.02
C VAL A 199 8.55 -23.57 7.42
N ASP A 200 8.52 -24.06 8.65
CA ASP A 200 7.40 -24.86 9.19
C ASP A 200 6.18 -23.98 9.56
N GLU A 201 6.34 -22.66 9.49
CA GLU A 201 5.29 -21.66 9.50
C GLU A 201 5.11 -21.12 8.07
N THR A 202 3.90 -20.68 7.73
CA THR A 202 3.62 -20.10 6.40
C THR A 202 3.60 -18.59 6.54
N PRO A 203 4.71 -17.86 6.32
CA PRO A 203 4.66 -16.41 6.35
C PRO A 203 3.85 -15.90 5.17
N THR A 204 2.93 -14.99 5.45
CA THR A 204 2.05 -14.36 4.48
C THR A 204 2.23 -12.85 4.54
N ALA A 205 2.29 -12.20 3.39
CA ALA A 205 2.38 -10.76 3.26
C ALA A 205 1.40 -10.32 2.18
N SER A 206 0.43 -9.50 2.52
CA SER A 206 -0.51 -8.98 1.52
C SER A 206 -0.91 -7.53 1.75
N PHE A 207 -1.30 -6.89 0.66
CA PHE A 207 -1.98 -5.61 0.64
C PHE A 207 -3.10 -5.64 -0.40
N SER A 208 -4.12 -4.82 -0.20
CA SER A 208 -5.17 -4.56 -1.18
C SER A 208 -5.72 -3.18 -0.94
N PHE A 209 -5.84 -2.36 -1.98
CA PHE A 209 -6.45 -1.04 -1.86
C PHE A 209 -7.10 -0.58 -3.16
N VAL A 210 -8.02 0.36 -2.99
CA VAL A 210 -8.61 1.14 -4.06
C VAL A 210 -8.53 2.61 -3.64
N GLY A 211 -8.14 3.47 -4.58
CA GLY A 211 -8.05 4.89 -4.34
C GLY A 211 -8.51 5.71 -5.54
N GLU A 212 -9.02 6.89 -5.25
CA GLU A 212 -9.24 7.98 -6.20
C GLU A 212 -8.20 9.07 -5.88
N ILE A 213 -7.44 9.47 -6.90
CA ILE A 213 -6.35 10.44 -6.86
C ILE A 213 -6.75 11.72 -7.57
#